data_AF-A0A2I2DUE7-F1
#
_entry.id   AF-A0A2I2DUE7-F1
#
_cell.length_a   1.000
_cell.length_b   1.000
_cell.length_c   1.000
_cell.angle_alpha   90.00
_cell.angle_beta   90.00
_cell.angle_gamma   90.00
#
_symmetry.space_group_name_H-M   'P 1'
#
loop_
_entity.id
_entity.type
_entity.pdbx_description
1 polymer ?
#
loop_
_entity_poly.entity_id
_entity_poly.type
_entity_poly.pdbx_seq_one_letter_code
_entity_poly.pdbx_strand_id
1 'polypeptide(L)'
;MVNELAFGMNKKVHVYTPSKDTLEMADFIYPRMYGMSRATTIMFVYPRDEKYLKEDYLNFTIQDLGLYTGEVKFKVPTNKLNNEPKLNF
;
A
#
# COMPACT_ATOMS: atom_id res chain seq x y z
N MET A 1 -14.66 -11.16 -1.24
CA MET A 1 -13.44 -11.12 -2.08
C MET A 1 -13.52 -10.16 -3.28
N VAL A 2 -14.11 -10.48 -4.45
CA VAL A 2 -14.00 -9.59 -5.64
C VAL A 2 -14.52 -8.16 -5.40
N ASN A 3 -15.62 -8.01 -4.66
CA ASN A 3 -16.19 -6.71 -4.30
C ASN A 3 -15.26 -5.90 -3.37
N GLU A 4 -14.64 -6.57 -2.38
CA GLU A 4 -13.68 -5.92 -1.47
C GLU A 4 -12.40 -5.51 -2.19
N LEU A 5 -11.88 -6.37 -3.07
CA LEU A 5 -10.72 -6.06 -3.89
C LEU A 5 -11.00 -4.92 -4.88
N ALA A 6 -12.25 -4.75 -5.33
CA ALA A 6 -12.62 -3.74 -6.30
C ALA A 6 -13.05 -2.39 -5.68
N PHE A 7 -13.57 -2.37 -4.45
CA PHE A 7 -14.15 -1.16 -3.86
C PHE A 7 -13.86 -0.94 -2.37
N GLY A 8 -13.31 -1.94 -1.67
CA GLY A 8 -13.12 -1.90 -0.22
C GLY A 8 -11.68 -1.68 0.25
N MET A 9 -10.72 -1.63 -0.67
CA MET A 9 -9.30 -1.67 -0.31
C MET A 9 -8.83 -0.44 0.47
N ASN A 10 -9.40 0.73 0.22
CA ASN A 10 -9.12 1.94 0.99
C ASN A 10 -9.48 1.82 2.49
N LYS A 11 -10.39 0.92 2.85
CA LYS A 11 -10.79 0.65 4.25
C LYS A 11 -10.01 -0.48 4.90
N LYS A 12 -9.30 -1.28 4.09
CA LYS A 12 -8.60 -2.49 4.51
C LYS A 12 -7.08 -2.34 4.50
N VAL A 13 -6.58 -1.35 3.76
CA VAL A 13 -5.16 -1.09 3.59
C VAL A 13 -4.81 0.27 4.14
N HIS A 14 -3.81 0.33 5.01
CA HIS A 14 -3.39 1.55 5.66
C HIS A 14 -1.88 1.72 5.56
N VAL A 15 -1.46 2.97 5.35
CA VAL A 15 -0.07 3.38 5.52
C VAL A 15 0.00 4.37 6.66
N TYR A 16 0.88 4.15 7.63
CA TYR A 16 1.06 5.07 8.74
C TYR A 16 2.52 5.11 9.23
N THR A 17 2.91 6.26 9.79
CA THR A 17 4.22 6.45 10.40
C THR A 17 4.33 5.69 11.73
N PRO A 18 5.54 5.42 12.24
CA PRO A 18 5.74 4.92 13.59
C PRO A 18 5.09 5.80 14.68
N SER A 19 4.99 7.11 14.45
CA SER A 19 4.21 8.05 15.28
C SER A 19 2.68 7.92 15.17
N LYS A 20 2.18 6.96 14.38
CA LYS A 20 0.75 6.67 14.12
C LYS A 20 0.01 7.76 13.34
N ASP A 21 0.71 8.60 12.60
CA ASP A 21 0.09 9.48 11.62
C ASP A 21 -0.23 8.68 10.36
N THR A 22 -1.46 8.80 9.86
CA THR A 22 -1.99 7.95 8.79
C THR A 22 -1.97 8.69 7.45
N LEU A 23 -1.44 8.05 6.42
CA LEU A 23 -1.44 8.54 5.06
C LEU A 23 -2.72 8.11 4.37
N GLU A 24 -3.48 9.10 3.90
CA GLU A 24 -4.67 8.84 3.09
C GLU A 24 -4.27 8.29 1.71
N MET A 25 -4.92 7.19 1.31
CA MET A 25 -4.71 6.58 0.00
C MET A 25 -5.31 7.48 -1.07
N ALA A 26 -4.52 7.82 -2.09
CA ALA A 26 -5.01 8.62 -3.21
C ALA A 26 -5.87 7.79 -4.15
N ASP A 27 -5.41 6.59 -4.50
CA ASP A 27 -6.12 5.68 -5.39
C ASP A 27 -5.58 4.24 -5.25
N PHE A 28 -6.26 3.27 -5.84
CA PHE A 28 -5.73 1.94 -6.07
C PHE A 28 -6.25 1.34 -7.38
N ILE A 29 -5.41 0.55 -8.04
CA ILE A 29 -5.74 -0.11 -9.29
C ILE A 29 -5.74 -1.62 -9.06
N TYR A 30 -6.92 -2.21 -9.24
CA TYR A 30 -7.10 -3.66 -9.31
C TYR A 30 -7.56 -4.06 -10.72
N PRO A 31 -6.63 -4.52 -11.60
CA PRO A 31 -7.00 -5.01 -12.92
C PRO A 31 -7.81 -6.31 -12.79
N ARG A 32 -9.03 -6.32 -13.35
CA ARG A 32 -9.89 -7.50 -13.35
C ARG A 32 -9.38 -8.49 -14.40
N MET A 33 -8.64 -9.49 -13.96
CA MET A 33 -8.02 -10.45 -14.87
C MET A 33 -8.86 -11.70 -15.16
N TYR A 34 -10.05 -11.85 -14.54
CA TYR A 34 -11.04 -12.92 -14.82
C TYR A 34 -10.45 -14.33 -15.06
N GLY A 35 -9.43 -14.72 -14.28
CA GLY A 35 -8.79 -16.04 -14.40
C GLY A 35 -7.69 -16.16 -15.46
N MET A 36 -7.40 -15.11 -16.23
CA MET A 36 -6.31 -15.08 -17.22
C MET A 36 -4.92 -14.86 -16.58
N SER A 37 -4.85 -14.59 -15.28
CA SER A 37 -3.59 -14.40 -14.54
C SER A 37 -3.32 -15.53 -13.56
N ARG A 38 -2.04 -15.83 -13.35
CA ARG A 38 -1.57 -16.70 -12.26
C ARG A 38 -1.49 -15.99 -10.90
N ALA A 39 -1.65 -14.67 -10.87
CA ALA A 39 -1.57 -13.87 -9.65
C ALA A 39 -2.55 -12.69 -9.66
N THR A 40 -3.06 -12.35 -8.49
CA THR A 40 -3.79 -11.11 -8.24
C THR A 40 -2.77 -10.02 -7.94
N THR A 41 -2.67 -9.02 -8.82
CA THR A 41 -1.80 -7.85 -8.62
C THR A 41 -2.66 -6.64 -8.33
N ILE A 42 -2.31 -5.87 -7.30
CA ILE A 42 -2.99 -4.64 -6.93
C ILE A 42 -1.92 -3.57 -6.75
N MET A 43 -2.15 -2.39 -7.33
CA MET A 43 -1.27 -1.24 -7.16
C MET A 43 -1.96 -0.23 -6.24
N PHE A 44 -1.29 0.19 -5.18
CA PHE A 44 -1.76 1.24 -4.27
C PHE A 44 -0.99 2.53 -4.55
N VAL A 45 -1.71 3.65 -4.58
CA VAL A 45 -1.15 4.97 -4.88
C VAL A 45 -1.33 5.85 -3.65
N TYR A 46 -0.23 6.43 -3.20
CA TYR A 46 -0.20 7.36 -2.06
C TYR A 46 0.43 8.68 -2.50
N PRO A 47 -0.06 9.82 -1.99
CA PRO A 47 0.55 11.11 -2.26
C PRO A 47 1.95 11.15 -1.64
N ARG A 48 2.88 11.78 -2.34
CA ARG A 48 4.23 12.01 -1.82
C ARG A 48 4.23 13.28 -0.98
N ASP A 49 4.04 13.14 0.32
CA ASP A 49 4.15 14.24 1.29
C ASP A 49 5.37 14.01 2.19
N GLU A 50 6.32 14.94 2.13
CA GLU A 50 7.62 14.86 2.82
C GLU A 50 7.46 14.72 4.33
N LYS A 51 6.37 15.20 4.93
CA LYS A 51 6.17 15.11 6.38
C LYS A 51 6.13 13.66 6.87
N TYR A 52 5.66 12.73 6.03
CA TYR A 52 5.59 11.30 6.33
C TYR A 52 6.88 10.54 6.03
N LEU A 53 7.84 11.15 5.31
CA LEU A 53 9.08 10.50 4.87
C LEU A 53 10.28 10.81 5.77
N LYS A 54 10.04 11.39 6.95
CA LYS A 54 11.07 11.81 7.92
C LYS A 54 11.51 10.69 8.87
N GLU A 55 10.64 9.72 9.12
CA GLU A 55 10.92 8.59 10.02
C GLU A 55 11.58 7.44 9.24
N ASP A 56 12.23 6.48 9.93
CA ASP A 56 13.04 5.42 9.29
C ASP A 56 12.24 4.49 8.36
N TYR A 57 10.96 4.29 8.65
CA TYR A 57 10.08 3.42 7.88
C TYR A 57 8.62 3.88 7.96
N LEU A 58 7.84 3.44 6.98
CA LEU A 58 6.39 3.47 7.01
C LEU A 58 5.86 2.07 7.32
N ASN A 59 4.76 1.99 8.07
CA ASN A 59 4.02 0.75 8.23
C ASN A 59 2.98 0.67 7.12
N PHE A 60 3.01 -0.40 6.35
CA PHE A 60 1.97 -0.75 5.39
C PHE A 60 1.23 -1.97 5.94
N THR A 61 -0.07 -1.82 6.19
CA THR A 61 -0.89 -2.90 6.75
C THR A 61 -2.02 -3.28 5.81
N ILE A 62 -2.30 -4.57 5.78
CA ILE A 62 -3.42 -5.16 5.07
C ILE A 62 -4.23 -5.93 6.11
N GLN A 63 -5.43 -5.45 6.41
CA GLN A 63 -6.40 -6.20 7.22
C GLN A 63 -6.82 -7.48 6.51
N ASP A 64 -7.35 -8.43 7.27
CA ASP A 64 -7.84 -9.68 6.70
C ASP A 64 -8.88 -9.42 5.59
N LEU A 65 -8.63 -10.04 4.44
CA LEU A 65 -9.47 -9.99 3.23
C LEU A 65 -10.35 -11.24 3.10
N GLY A 66 -10.60 -11.92 4.22
CA GLY A 66 -11.35 -13.18 4.28
C GLY A 66 -10.49 -14.43 4.05
N LEU A 67 -9.18 -14.31 4.26
CA LEU A 67 -8.21 -15.41 4.15
C LEU A 67 -7.86 -16.01 5.52
N TYR A 68 -8.42 -15.48 6.62
CA TYR A 68 -8.17 -15.92 7.99
C TYR A 68 -6.69 -15.82 8.40
N THR A 69 -5.93 -14.96 7.73
CA THR A 69 -4.51 -14.71 8.02
C THR A 69 -4.30 -13.63 9.08
N GLY A 70 -5.38 -12.94 9.48
CA GLY A 70 -5.29 -11.74 10.31
C GLY A 70 -4.71 -10.54 9.56
N GLU A 71 -4.35 -9.49 10.31
CA GLU A 71 -3.69 -8.31 9.77
C GLU A 71 -2.21 -8.59 9.48
N VAL A 72 -1.78 -8.33 8.25
CA VAL A 72 -0.39 -8.44 7.84
C VAL A 72 0.24 -7.06 7.81
N LYS A 73 1.43 -6.92 8.38
CA LYS A 73 2.16 -5.66 8.47
C LYS A 73 3.53 -5.78 7.83
N PHE A 74 3.85 -4.80 6.98
CA PHE A 74 5.13 -4.65 6.33
C PHE A 74 5.76 -3.32 6.75
N LYS A 75 7.08 -3.32 6.93
CA LYS A 75 7.85 -2.09 7.14
C LYS A 75 8.54 -1.71 5.84
N VAL A 76 8.23 -0.51 5.35
CA VAL A 76 8.80 0.05 4.12
C VAL A 76 9.83 1.11 4.52
N PRO A 77 11.14 0.88 4.33
CA PRO A 77 12.17 1.86 4.69
C PRO A 77 12.02 3.13 3.84
N THR A 78 11.85 4.29 4.50
CA THR A 78 11.69 5.59 3.81
C THR A 78 12.95 5.96 3.03
N ASN A 79 14.13 5.54 3.51
CA ASN A 79 15.39 5.76 2.82
C ASN A 79 15.39 5.22 1.37
N LYS A 80 14.69 4.11 1.10
CA LYS A 80 14.56 3.55 -0.26
C LYS A 80 13.65 4.39 -1.15
N LEU A 81 12.66 5.06 -0.55
CA LEU A 81 11.75 5.96 -1.25
C LEU A 81 12.41 7.32 -1.52
N ASN A 82 13.19 7.82 -0.56
CA ASN A 82 13.91 9.09 -0.71
C ASN A 82 15.06 8.99 -1.73
N ASN A 83 15.66 7.80 -1.88
CA ASN A 83 16.74 7.52 -2.82
C ASN A 83 16.29 6.64 -3.98
N GLU A 84 15.12 6.96 -4.56
CA GLU A 84 14.66 6.30 -5.77
C GLU A 84 15.66 6.49 -6.93
N PRO A 85 15.77 5.51 -7.84
CA PRO A 85 16.57 5.66 -9.06
C PRO A 85 16.11 6.88 -9.86
N LYS A 86 17.06 7.71 -10.29
CA LYS A 86 16.82 8.87 -11.13
C LYS A 86 17.42 8.65 -12.51
N LEU A 87 16.77 9.21 -13.53
CA LEU A 87 17.36 9.32 -14.86
C LEU A 87 18.36 10.49 -14.83
N ASN A 88 19.62 10.22 -15.16
CA ASN A 88 20.60 11.27 -15.39
C ASN A 88 20.49 11.66 -16.87
N PHE A 89 20.17 12.92 -17.15
CA PHE A 89 20.12 13.50 -18.49
C PHE A 89 21.39 14.30 -18.79
#